data_AF-A0AA97DZG6-F1
#
_entry.id   AF-A0AA97DZG6-F1
#
_cell.length_a   1.000
_cell.length_b   1.000
_cell.length_c   1.000
_cell.angle_alpha   90.00
_cell.angle_beta   90.00
_cell.angle_gamma   90.00
#
_symmetry.space_group_name_H-M   'P 1'
#
loop_
_entity.id
_entity.type
_entity.pdbx_description
1 polymer ?
#
loop_
_entity_poly.entity_id
_entity_poly.type
_entity_poly.pdbx_seq_one_letter_code
_entity_poly.pdbx_strand_id
1 'polypeptide(L)'
;MPDELNYVDWFRHSSPYINAHRGKTFVILIPSEAVECAHFSSIIHDLALLDSLGIRLVLVQGARPQISRVLTNRHLTSKVEEDYRVTPQDQLLDVIQASAAVRVQLEAQLSMGLSNTPMDGARLKVCSGNYVIARPLGVVDGIDYGHTGEVRRIDTEAIFRLLEDDNMVLLPHLGFSPTGEVFNLKSEDVALQAAVQLKADKLIIFSEEEGIFKENGELYSELLTKDADLILKERTLNSVTHAALEACVQAVRQGLPRAHLISYNENGGLLRELFTREGSGTMIDEDSYEQLRPAQIDDVGGMMALLAPLEEKGVLVRRSRELLENEVDRFIVIERDGAIVACAALYPFEQEYAGELACLAVSPDYRGSNRGERLLKGIEKAAKALNLSTLFLLTTRTAHWFIERGFSETTLATLPTKKQALYNYQRNSKIFSKAL
;
A
#
# COMPACT_ATOMS: atom_id res chain seq x y z
N MET A 1 8.34 24.00 -22.82
CA MET A 1 8.69 24.97 -21.75
C MET A 1 7.81 24.80 -20.50
N PRO A 2 6.47 24.60 -20.56
CA PRO A 2 5.68 24.22 -19.37
C PRO A 2 5.94 22.77 -18.89
N ASP A 3 6.16 21.84 -19.83
CA ASP A 3 6.30 20.40 -19.51
C ASP A 3 7.66 20.01 -18.90
N GLU A 4 8.75 20.75 -19.14
CA GLU A 4 10.08 20.41 -18.62
C GLU A 4 10.20 20.69 -17.12
N LEU A 5 9.61 21.79 -16.63
CA LEU A 5 9.56 22.09 -15.19
C LEU A 5 8.69 21.05 -14.46
N ASN A 6 7.59 20.62 -15.10
CA ASN A 6 6.72 19.56 -14.57
C ASN A 6 7.46 18.21 -14.46
N TYR A 7 8.29 17.84 -15.46
CA TYR A 7 9.10 16.62 -15.40
C TYR A 7 10.14 16.64 -14.27
N VAL A 8 10.86 17.75 -14.11
CA VAL A 8 11.87 17.90 -13.05
C VAL A 8 11.22 17.84 -11.66
N ASP A 9 10.08 18.50 -11.48
CA ASP A 9 9.35 18.48 -10.22
C ASP A 9 8.76 17.10 -9.94
N TRP A 10 8.18 16.42 -10.93
CA TRP A 10 7.73 15.03 -10.80
C TRP A 10 8.87 14.10 -10.36
N PHE A 11 10.05 14.20 -10.98
CA PHE A 11 11.19 13.36 -10.62
C PHE A 11 11.72 13.66 -9.21
N ARG A 12 11.71 14.93 -8.79
CA ARG A 12 12.03 15.30 -7.40
C ARG A 12 10.99 14.76 -6.41
N HIS A 13 9.71 14.78 -6.78
CA HIS A 13 8.62 14.25 -5.97
C HIS A 13 8.62 12.72 -5.89
N SER A 14 9.16 12.01 -6.88
CA SER A 14 9.31 10.56 -6.86
C SER A 14 10.55 10.07 -6.08
N SER A 15 11.57 10.91 -5.91
CA SER A 15 12.82 10.57 -5.20
C SER A 15 12.63 9.96 -3.80
N PRO A 16 11.74 10.47 -2.92
CA PRO A 16 11.44 9.81 -1.63
C PRO A 16 10.96 8.37 -1.79
N TYR A 17 10.08 8.10 -2.77
CA TYR A 17 9.57 6.76 -3.06
C TYR A 17 10.66 5.85 -3.61
N ILE A 18 11.53 6.36 -4.49
CA ILE A 18 12.70 5.60 -5.00
C ILE A 18 13.59 5.16 -3.82
N ASN A 19 13.89 6.06 -2.90
CA ASN A 19 14.72 5.72 -1.74
C ASN A 19 14.02 4.74 -0.80
N ALA A 20 12.70 4.85 -0.62
CA ALA A 20 11.92 3.95 0.22
C ALA A 20 11.82 2.53 -0.37
N HIS A 21 11.80 2.40 -1.71
CA HIS A 21 11.66 1.12 -2.40
C HIS A 21 13.01 0.45 -2.73
N ARG A 22 14.12 1.18 -2.74
CA ARG A 22 15.43 0.60 -3.07
C ARG A 22 15.82 -0.51 -2.09
N GLY A 23 16.27 -1.65 -2.63
CA GLY A 23 16.64 -2.84 -1.89
C GLY A 23 15.46 -3.64 -1.33
N LYS A 24 14.24 -3.18 -1.54
CA LYS A 24 13.00 -3.83 -1.10
C LYS A 24 12.63 -4.97 -2.03
N THR A 25 11.94 -5.97 -1.49
CA THR A 25 11.54 -7.16 -2.24
C THR A 25 10.06 -7.09 -2.57
N PHE A 26 9.72 -7.08 -3.85
CA PHE A 26 8.34 -7.09 -4.32
C PHE A 26 8.02 -8.44 -4.97
N VAL A 27 6.89 -9.03 -4.58
CA VAL A 27 6.30 -10.17 -5.29
C VAL A 27 5.21 -9.63 -6.19
N ILE A 28 5.29 -9.92 -7.49
CA ILE A 28 4.37 -9.39 -8.50
C ILE A 28 3.69 -10.54 -9.24
N LEU A 29 2.38 -10.70 -9.09
CA LEU A 29 1.59 -11.63 -9.88
C LEU A 29 1.17 -10.97 -11.20
N ILE A 30 1.68 -11.52 -12.30
CA ILE A 30 1.25 -11.22 -13.66
C ILE A 30 0.22 -12.28 -14.05
N PRO A 31 -1.09 -11.96 -14.05
CA PRO A 31 -2.09 -12.89 -14.53
C PRO A 31 -1.84 -13.13 -16.01
N SER A 32 -2.24 -14.30 -16.48
CA SER A 32 -2.09 -14.73 -17.86
C SER A 32 -2.73 -13.81 -18.89
N GLU A 33 -3.79 -13.13 -18.50
CA GLU A 33 -4.55 -12.17 -19.29
C GLU A 33 -3.72 -10.91 -19.56
N ALA A 34 -2.88 -10.50 -18.61
CA ALA A 34 -1.95 -9.40 -18.78
C ALA A 34 -0.87 -9.70 -19.83
N VAL A 35 -0.49 -10.97 -20.01
CA VAL A 35 0.50 -11.38 -21.03
C VAL A 35 -0.05 -11.22 -22.46
N GLU A 36 -1.37 -11.22 -22.61
CA GLU A 36 -2.06 -11.05 -23.90
C GLU A 36 -2.64 -9.64 -24.09
N CYS A 37 -2.46 -8.73 -23.12
CA CYS A 37 -3.00 -7.37 -23.19
C CYS A 37 -2.14 -6.46 -24.08
N ALA A 38 -2.76 -5.38 -24.58
CA ALA A 38 -2.08 -4.40 -25.46
C ALA A 38 -0.94 -3.65 -24.76
N HIS A 39 -0.98 -3.56 -23.42
CA HIS A 39 -0.01 -2.83 -22.61
C HIS A 39 1.07 -3.73 -21.99
N PHE A 40 1.15 -5.00 -22.38
CA PHE A 40 2.09 -5.94 -21.80
C PHE A 40 3.55 -5.46 -21.91
N SER A 41 3.94 -4.92 -23.07
CA SER A 41 5.30 -4.38 -23.25
C SER A 41 5.58 -3.17 -22.33
N SER A 42 4.58 -2.34 -22.04
CA SER A 42 4.71 -1.27 -21.05
C SER A 42 4.94 -1.83 -19.64
N ILE A 43 4.22 -2.88 -19.26
CA ILE A 43 4.43 -3.56 -17.96
C ILE A 43 5.86 -4.09 -17.87
N ILE A 44 6.38 -4.69 -18.95
CA ILE A 44 7.77 -5.18 -19.01
C ILE A 44 8.78 -4.03 -18.84
N HIS A 45 8.54 -2.88 -19.48
CA HIS A 45 9.37 -1.68 -19.30
C HIS A 45 9.31 -1.16 -17.86
N ASP A 46 8.14 -1.15 -17.23
CA ASP A 46 7.97 -0.72 -15.85
C ASP A 46 8.73 -1.66 -14.90
N LEU A 47 8.64 -2.99 -15.10
CA LEU A 47 9.40 -3.97 -14.31
C LEU A 47 10.91 -3.77 -14.43
N ALA A 48 11.42 -3.50 -15.63
CA ALA A 48 12.84 -3.23 -15.84
C ALA A 48 13.28 -1.92 -15.18
N LEU A 49 12.41 -0.91 -15.17
CA LEU A 49 12.67 0.33 -14.45
C LEU A 49 12.76 0.05 -12.95
N LEU A 50 11.84 -0.73 -12.38
CA LEU A 50 11.90 -1.12 -10.96
C LEU A 50 13.22 -1.83 -10.61
N ASP A 51 13.64 -2.79 -11.44
CA ASP A 51 14.92 -3.49 -11.30
C ASP A 51 16.10 -2.50 -11.32
N SER A 52 16.13 -1.58 -12.30
CA SER A 52 17.19 -0.56 -12.41
C SER A 52 17.24 0.42 -11.23
N LEU A 53 16.12 0.62 -10.53
CA LEU A 53 16.03 1.44 -9.31
C LEU A 53 16.52 0.69 -8.06
N GLY A 54 16.85 -0.60 -8.20
CA GLY A 54 17.38 -1.48 -7.17
C GLY A 54 16.30 -2.23 -6.39
N ILE A 55 15.10 -2.39 -6.95
CA ILE A 55 14.02 -3.18 -6.34
C ILE A 55 14.24 -4.65 -6.71
N ARG A 56 14.17 -5.54 -5.71
CA ARG A 56 14.31 -6.98 -5.90
C ARG A 56 12.96 -7.56 -6.33
N LEU A 57 12.91 -8.19 -7.50
CA LEU A 57 11.65 -8.64 -8.11
C LEU A 57 11.51 -10.15 -8.11
N VAL A 58 10.40 -10.63 -7.58
CA VAL A 58 9.92 -12.00 -7.73
C VAL A 58 8.60 -11.97 -8.50
N LEU A 59 8.62 -12.43 -9.73
CA LEU A 59 7.45 -12.50 -10.60
C LEU A 59 6.77 -13.85 -10.46
N VAL A 60 5.45 -13.85 -10.36
CA VAL A 60 4.61 -15.06 -10.44
C VAL A 60 3.77 -14.98 -11.69
N GLN A 61 3.73 -16.05 -12.47
CA GLN A 61 2.94 -16.10 -13.71
C GLN A 61 1.65 -16.92 -13.57
N GLY A 62 0.55 -16.37 -14.06
CA GLY A 62 -0.67 -17.13 -14.36
C GLY A 62 -0.62 -17.84 -15.72
N ALA A 63 -1.55 -18.77 -15.96
CA ALA A 63 -1.71 -19.43 -17.27
C ALA A 63 -3.15 -19.88 -17.57
N ARG A 64 -4.16 -19.33 -16.85
CA ARG A 64 -5.53 -19.89 -16.86
C ARG A 64 -6.17 -19.91 -18.26
N PRO A 65 -6.18 -18.81 -19.05
CA PRO A 65 -6.66 -18.80 -20.43
C PRO A 65 -5.85 -19.70 -21.36
N GLN A 66 -4.51 -19.74 -21.22
CA GLN A 66 -3.66 -20.54 -22.09
C GLN A 66 -3.91 -22.04 -21.87
N ILE A 67 -4.06 -22.47 -20.61
CA ILE A 67 -4.47 -23.85 -20.28
C ILE A 67 -5.83 -24.16 -20.89
N SER A 68 -6.84 -23.29 -20.67
CA SER A 68 -8.18 -23.47 -21.24
C SER A 68 -8.13 -23.60 -22.77
N ARG A 69 -7.33 -22.78 -23.44
CA ARG A 69 -7.16 -22.81 -24.91
C ARG A 69 -6.51 -24.10 -25.39
N VAL A 70 -5.44 -24.57 -24.74
CA VAL A 70 -4.78 -25.84 -25.10
C VAL A 70 -5.74 -27.02 -24.94
N LEU A 71 -6.46 -27.09 -23.80
CA LEU A 71 -7.43 -28.15 -23.55
C LEU A 71 -8.59 -28.12 -24.55
N THR A 72 -9.14 -26.94 -24.84
CA THR A 72 -10.24 -26.76 -25.81
C THR A 72 -9.82 -27.17 -27.22
N ASN A 73 -8.61 -26.80 -27.66
CA ASN A 73 -8.07 -27.17 -28.96
C ASN A 73 -7.86 -28.69 -29.11
N ARG A 74 -7.67 -29.40 -27.99
CA ARG A 74 -7.59 -30.86 -27.94
C ARG A 74 -8.94 -31.53 -27.67
N HIS A 75 -10.02 -30.76 -27.62
CA HIS A 75 -11.36 -31.24 -27.29
C HIS A 75 -11.46 -31.92 -25.91
N LEU A 76 -10.63 -31.47 -24.96
CA LEU A 76 -10.64 -31.92 -23.57
C LEU A 76 -11.50 -31.01 -22.69
N THR A 77 -12.25 -31.60 -21.77
CA THR A 77 -13.09 -30.83 -20.83
C THR A 77 -12.24 -30.20 -19.74
N SER A 78 -12.39 -28.89 -19.58
CA SER A 78 -11.80 -28.10 -18.50
C SER A 78 -12.84 -27.88 -17.41
N LYS A 79 -12.61 -28.40 -16.20
CA LYS A 79 -13.50 -28.23 -15.05
C LYS A 79 -12.83 -27.39 -13.96
N VAL A 80 -13.53 -26.39 -13.45
CA VAL A 80 -13.10 -25.55 -12.33
C VAL A 80 -14.15 -25.68 -11.22
N GLU A 81 -13.71 -25.98 -10.01
CA GLU A 81 -14.52 -26.20 -8.80
C GLU A 81 -13.91 -25.39 -7.66
N GLU A 82 -14.68 -24.53 -6.99
CA GLU A 82 -14.20 -23.65 -5.90
C GLU A 82 -12.86 -22.94 -6.25
N ASP A 83 -12.80 -22.39 -7.47
CA ASP A 83 -11.66 -21.73 -8.11
C ASP A 83 -10.42 -22.63 -8.39
N TYR A 84 -10.47 -23.91 -8.06
CA TYR A 84 -9.45 -24.89 -8.43
C TYR A 84 -9.80 -25.57 -9.74
N ARG A 85 -8.88 -25.51 -10.70
CA ARG A 85 -8.98 -26.34 -11.91
C ARG A 85 -8.68 -27.78 -11.55
N VAL A 86 -9.63 -28.69 -11.72
CA VAL A 86 -9.39 -30.13 -11.63
C VAL A 86 -8.41 -30.51 -12.75
N THR A 87 -7.29 -31.15 -12.39
CA THR A 87 -6.23 -31.48 -13.35
C THR A 87 -5.96 -32.99 -13.35
N PRO A 88 -6.70 -33.78 -14.14
CA PRO A 88 -6.48 -35.22 -14.22
C PRO A 88 -5.10 -35.56 -14.83
N GLN A 89 -4.61 -36.77 -14.56
CA GLN A 89 -3.29 -37.24 -15.02
C GLN A 89 -3.09 -37.15 -16.53
N ASP A 90 -4.14 -37.40 -17.33
CA ASP A 90 -4.10 -37.34 -18.79
C ASP A 90 -4.05 -35.91 -19.36
N GLN A 91 -4.44 -34.91 -18.57
CA GLN A 91 -4.39 -33.48 -18.94
C GLN A 91 -3.12 -32.77 -18.45
N LEU A 92 -2.32 -33.39 -17.58
CA LEU A 92 -1.17 -32.74 -16.94
C LEU A 92 -0.15 -32.19 -17.95
N LEU A 93 0.17 -32.94 -19.00
CA LEU A 93 1.13 -32.49 -20.01
C LEU A 93 0.64 -31.25 -20.77
N ASP A 94 -0.66 -31.13 -21.01
CA ASP A 94 -1.26 -29.96 -21.65
C ASP A 94 -1.14 -28.71 -20.77
N VAL A 95 -1.37 -28.88 -19.47
CA VAL A 95 -1.15 -27.82 -18.48
C VAL A 95 0.32 -27.38 -18.45
N ILE A 96 1.25 -28.34 -18.43
CA ILE A 96 2.70 -28.06 -18.46
C ILE A 96 3.08 -27.28 -19.72
N GLN A 97 2.59 -27.69 -20.89
CA GLN A 97 2.87 -27.03 -22.16
C GLN A 97 2.36 -25.58 -22.18
N ALA A 98 1.12 -25.35 -21.73
CA ALA A 98 0.56 -24.01 -21.63
C ALA A 98 1.38 -23.12 -20.67
N SER A 99 1.74 -23.64 -19.49
CA SER A 99 2.55 -22.92 -18.51
C SER A 99 3.95 -22.57 -19.05
N ALA A 100 4.59 -23.52 -19.73
CA ALA A 100 5.92 -23.33 -20.29
C ALA A 100 5.93 -22.28 -21.41
N ALA A 101 4.88 -22.25 -22.24
CA ALA A 101 4.74 -21.24 -23.29
C ALA A 101 4.68 -19.82 -22.71
N VAL A 102 3.88 -19.59 -21.66
CA VAL A 102 3.80 -18.29 -20.97
C VAL A 102 5.15 -17.89 -20.38
N ARG A 103 5.86 -18.84 -19.75
CA ARG A 103 7.19 -18.60 -19.18
C ARG A 103 8.18 -18.15 -20.25
N VAL A 104 8.28 -18.88 -21.35
CA VAL A 104 9.20 -18.55 -22.44
C VAL A 104 8.85 -17.20 -23.06
N GLN A 105 7.56 -16.86 -23.18
CA GLN A 105 7.13 -15.55 -23.67
C GLN A 105 7.55 -14.42 -22.73
N LEU A 106 7.39 -14.59 -21.40
CA LEU A 106 7.85 -13.63 -20.40
C LEU A 106 9.37 -13.45 -20.44
N GLU A 107 10.13 -14.55 -20.44
CA GLU A 107 11.60 -14.52 -20.54
C GLU A 107 12.06 -13.81 -21.83
N ALA A 108 11.38 -14.04 -22.95
CA ALA A 108 11.70 -13.38 -24.22
C ALA A 108 11.46 -11.86 -24.17
N GLN A 109 10.36 -11.40 -23.57
CA GLN A 109 10.09 -9.96 -23.42
C GLN A 109 11.06 -9.29 -22.45
N LEU A 110 11.37 -9.94 -21.32
CA LEU A 110 12.34 -9.44 -20.34
C LEU A 110 13.78 -9.42 -20.90
N SER A 111 14.06 -10.17 -21.97
CA SER A 111 15.35 -10.16 -22.66
C SER A 111 15.50 -9.03 -23.68
N MET A 112 14.45 -8.23 -23.92
CA MET A 112 14.54 -7.09 -24.84
C MET A 112 15.48 -6.02 -24.28
N GLY A 113 16.38 -5.50 -25.13
CA GLY A 113 17.35 -4.47 -24.76
C GLY A 113 17.73 -3.59 -25.94
N LEU A 114 16.74 -3.26 -26.78
CA LEU A 114 16.96 -2.44 -27.97
C LEU A 114 17.38 -1.02 -27.58
N SER A 115 18.33 -0.46 -28.32
CA SER A 115 18.82 0.90 -28.11
C SER A 115 17.68 1.93 -28.24
N ASN A 116 17.71 2.97 -27.39
CA ASN A 116 16.66 4.00 -27.28
C ASN A 116 15.28 3.50 -26.81
N THR A 117 15.20 2.34 -26.15
CA THR A 117 14.01 1.93 -25.38
C THR A 117 14.25 2.17 -23.89
N PRO A 118 13.22 2.18 -23.03
CA PRO A 118 13.42 2.19 -21.57
C PRO A 118 14.29 1.03 -21.07
N MET A 119 14.42 -0.04 -21.87
CA MET A 119 15.27 -1.21 -21.62
C MET A 119 16.71 -1.04 -22.12
N ASP A 120 17.09 0.10 -22.69
CA ASP A 120 18.43 0.29 -23.24
C ASP A 120 19.50 0.18 -22.14
N GLY A 121 20.39 -0.79 -22.28
CA GLY A 121 21.39 -1.13 -21.26
C GLY A 121 20.84 -1.95 -20.08
N ALA A 122 19.52 -2.20 -20.00
CA ALA A 122 18.93 -3.09 -19.01
C ALA A 122 19.37 -4.53 -19.31
N ARG A 123 20.29 -5.06 -18.51
CA ARG A 123 20.75 -6.45 -18.60
C ARG A 123 20.02 -7.29 -17.57
N LEU A 124 18.70 -7.38 -17.70
CA LEU A 124 17.88 -8.15 -16.78
C LEU A 124 18.32 -9.61 -16.79
N LYS A 125 18.62 -10.16 -15.61
CA LYS A 125 18.91 -11.58 -15.44
C LYS A 125 17.66 -12.25 -14.87
N VAL A 126 17.00 -13.06 -15.67
CA VAL A 126 15.78 -13.76 -15.24
C VAL A 126 16.12 -15.21 -14.88
N CYS A 127 15.86 -15.59 -13.63
CA CYS A 127 16.08 -16.93 -13.13
C CYS A 127 14.74 -17.60 -12.79
N SER A 128 14.53 -18.82 -13.26
CA SER A 128 13.37 -19.65 -12.91
C SER A 128 13.81 -21.08 -12.63
N GLY A 129 13.07 -21.79 -11.79
CA GLY A 129 13.49 -23.09 -11.27
C GLY A 129 12.43 -23.75 -10.40
N ASN A 130 12.83 -24.82 -9.72
CA ASN A 130 11.98 -25.65 -8.86
C ASN A 130 11.84 -25.09 -7.43
N TYR A 131 11.62 -23.78 -7.31
CA TYR A 131 11.54 -23.09 -6.00
C TYR A 131 10.18 -23.29 -5.31
N VAL A 132 9.14 -23.71 -6.04
CA VAL A 132 7.80 -23.95 -5.51
C VAL A 132 7.65 -25.44 -5.19
N ILE A 133 7.63 -25.78 -3.90
CA ILE A 133 7.40 -27.15 -3.45
C ILE A 133 5.91 -27.32 -3.19
N ALA A 134 5.30 -28.28 -3.86
CA ALA A 134 3.86 -28.54 -3.80
C ALA A 134 3.51 -29.85 -3.09
N ARG A 135 2.23 -29.96 -2.75
CA ARG A 135 1.56 -31.18 -2.32
C ARG A 135 0.22 -31.32 -3.05
N PRO A 136 -0.33 -32.53 -3.21
CA PRO A 136 -1.66 -32.70 -3.79
C PRO A 136 -2.72 -31.99 -2.94
N LEU A 137 -3.72 -31.40 -3.60
CA LEU A 137 -4.96 -30.98 -2.95
C LEU A 137 -5.77 -32.22 -2.51
N GLY A 138 -5.70 -33.28 -3.32
CA GLY A 138 -6.32 -34.57 -3.03
C GLY A 138 -7.81 -34.59 -3.38
N VAL A 139 -8.59 -35.30 -2.56
CA VAL A 139 -10.04 -35.40 -2.72
C VAL A 139 -10.71 -34.46 -1.72
N VAL A 140 -11.45 -33.47 -2.21
CA VAL A 140 -12.20 -32.52 -1.40
C VAL A 140 -13.68 -32.60 -1.78
N ASP A 141 -14.55 -32.80 -0.80
CA ASP A 141 -16.01 -32.95 -0.98
C ASP A 141 -16.41 -33.99 -2.06
N GLY A 142 -15.62 -35.06 -2.15
CA GLY A 142 -15.84 -36.16 -3.11
C GLY A 142 -15.32 -35.91 -4.53
N ILE A 143 -14.71 -34.75 -4.80
CA ILE A 143 -14.08 -34.42 -6.07
C ILE A 143 -12.58 -34.73 -5.98
N ASP A 144 -12.10 -35.64 -6.83
CA ASP A 144 -10.66 -35.90 -7.00
C ASP A 144 -10.05 -34.85 -7.93
N TYR A 145 -9.12 -34.07 -7.40
CA TYR A 145 -8.47 -33.00 -8.14
C TYR A 145 -7.24 -33.46 -8.94
N GLY A 146 -6.79 -34.70 -8.77
CA GLY A 146 -5.63 -35.24 -9.46
C GLY A 146 -4.35 -34.44 -9.19
N HIS A 147 -3.77 -33.85 -10.24
CA HIS A 147 -2.58 -33.02 -10.18
C HIS A 147 -2.83 -31.57 -9.79
N THR A 148 -4.03 -31.19 -9.34
CA THR A 148 -4.17 -29.90 -8.66
C THR A 148 -3.54 -30.00 -7.28
N GLY A 149 -2.76 -28.98 -6.91
CA GLY A 149 -2.04 -28.98 -5.66
C GLY A 149 -2.18 -27.68 -4.89
N GLU A 150 -1.52 -27.69 -3.74
CA GLU A 150 -1.31 -26.53 -2.89
C GLU A 150 0.19 -26.30 -2.70
N VAL A 151 0.57 -25.05 -2.44
CA VAL A 151 1.93 -24.71 -2.05
C VAL A 151 2.21 -25.31 -0.67
N ARG A 152 3.22 -26.18 -0.58
CA ARG A 152 3.71 -26.71 0.70
C ARG A 152 4.74 -25.77 1.33
N ARG A 153 5.67 -25.26 0.51
CA ARG A 153 6.69 -24.28 0.91
C ARG A 153 7.35 -23.65 -0.32
N ILE A 154 7.99 -22.52 -0.11
CA ILE A 154 8.85 -21.86 -1.10
C ILE A 154 10.31 -22.03 -0.65
N ASP A 155 11.22 -22.30 -1.59
CA ASP A 155 12.66 -22.33 -1.33
C ASP A 155 13.22 -20.90 -1.23
N THR A 156 12.97 -20.28 -0.07
CA THR A 156 13.31 -18.87 0.16
C THR A 156 14.80 -18.62 0.19
N GLU A 157 15.62 -19.59 0.61
CA GLU A 157 17.08 -19.48 0.65
C GLU A 157 17.66 -19.38 -0.76
N ALA A 158 17.22 -20.24 -1.68
CA ALA A 158 17.64 -20.20 -3.07
C ALA A 158 17.21 -18.89 -3.76
N ILE A 159 15.95 -18.48 -3.57
CA ILE A 159 15.44 -17.23 -4.12
C ILE A 159 16.21 -16.03 -3.59
N PHE A 160 16.47 -15.97 -2.29
CA PHE A 160 17.19 -14.86 -1.67
C PHE A 160 18.58 -14.66 -2.26
N ARG A 161 19.35 -15.74 -2.46
CA ARG A 161 20.68 -15.67 -3.11
C ARG A 161 20.61 -15.11 -4.52
N LEU A 162 19.60 -15.50 -5.30
CA LEU A 162 19.40 -14.97 -6.66
C LEU A 162 19.09 -13.47 -6.63
N LEU A 163 18.25 -13.02 -5.69
CA LEU A 163 17.93 -11.61 -5.51
C LEU A 163 19.13 -10.78 -5.02
N GLU A 164 20.07 -11.38 -4.27
CA GLU A 164 21.33 -10.73 -3.87
C GLU A 164 22.30 -10.55 -5.06
N ASP A 165 22.25 -11.44 -6.05
CA ASP A 165 23.06 -11.38 -7.29
C ASP A 165 22.40 -10.55 -8.41
N ASP A 166 21.44 -9.70 -8.05
CA ASP A 166 20.63 -8.85 -8.94
C ASP A 166 19.91 -9.65 -10.04
N ASN A 167 19.37 -10.82 -9.69
CA ASN A 167 18.48 -11.57 -10.58
C ASN A 167 17.02 -11.30 -10.25
N MET A 168 16.21 -11.16 -11.29
CA MET A 168 14.76 -11.28 -11.19
C MET A 168 14.39 -12.76 -11.13
N VAL A 169 13.53 -13.15 -10.18
CA VAL A 169 13.10 -14.54 -10.03
C VAL A 169 11.71 -14.73 -10.61
N LEU A 170 11.53 -15.69 -11.54
CA LEU A 170 10.24 -16.02 -12.16
C LEU A 170 9.73 -17.37 -11.63
N LEU A 171 8.63 -17.32 -10.88
CA LEU A 171 7.94 -18.48 -10.31
C LEU A 171 6.75 -18.90 -11.22
N PRO A 172 6.76 -20.12 -11.75
CA PRO A 172 5.57 -20.66 -12.40
C PRO A 172 4.48 -21.00 -11.37
N HIS A 173 3.22 -21.05 -11.80
CA HIS A 173 2.13 -21.64 -11.01
C HIS A 173 2.22 -23.18 -10.90
N LEU A 174 3.25 -23.80 -11.48
CA LEU A 174 3.54 -25.22 -11.30
C LEU A 174 4.46 -25.42 -10.10
N GLY A 175 4.12 -26.38 -9.25
CA GLY A 175 4.98 -26.80 -8.14
C GLY A 175 5.34 -28.27 -8.21
N PHE A 176 6.38 -28.64 -7.46
CA PHE A 176 6.97 -29.98 -7.53
C PHE A 176 6.95 -30.65 -6.15
N SER A 177 6.62 -31.94 -6.10
CA SER A 177 6.79 -32.72 -4.87
C SER A 177 8.21 -33.27 -4.74
N PRO A 178 8.64 -33.65 -3.52
CA PRO A 178 9.88 -34.39 -3.32
C PRO A 178 9.94 -35.74 -4.04
N THR A 179 8.80 -36.30 -4.47
CA THR A 179 8.69 -37.53 -5.26
C THR A 179 8.84 -37.29 -6.76
N GLY A 180 8.96 -36.03 -7.21
CA GLY A 180 9.13 -35.67 -8.62
C GLY A 180 7.83 -35.48 -9.39
N GLU A 181 6.68 -35.40 -8.71
CA GLU A 181 5.39 -35.12 -9.32
C GLU A 181 5.20 -33.61 -9.52
N VAL A 182 4.44 -33.24 -10.56
CA VAL A 182 4.10 -31.86 -10.89
C VAL A 182 2.66 -31.59 -10.48
N PHE A 183 2.42 -30.44 -9.88
CA PHE A 183 1.10 -29.97 -9.50
C PHE A 183 0.77 -28.62 -10.13
N ASN A 184 -0.46 -28.49 -10.60
CA ASN A 184 -1.09 -27.26 -11.04
C ASN A 184 -1.63 -26.51 -9.81
N LEU A 185 -1.07 -25.33 -9.52
CA LEU A 185 -1.43 -24.52 -8.35
C LEU A 185 -2.20 -23.27 -8.79
N LYS A 186 -2.96 -22.68 -7.86
CA LYS A 186 -3.46 -21.30 -8.03
C LYS A 186 -2.27 -20.34 -8.02
N SER A 187 -2.16 -19.48 -9.03
CA SER A 187 -1.08 -18.49 -9.12
C SER A 187 -1.14 -17.46 -7.98
N GLU A 188 -2.35 -17.16 -7.51
CA GLU A 188 -2.62 -16.31 -6.35
C GLU A 188 -2.02 -16.92 -5.07
N ASP A 189 -2.18 -18.23 -4.86
CA ASP A 189 -1.59 -18.93 -3.71
C ASP A 189 -0.06 -18.97 -3.79
N VAL A 190 0.51 -19.14 -5.00
CA VAL A 190 1.96 -19.07 -5.20
C VAL A 190 2.49 -17.68 -4.87
N ALA A 191 1.82 -16.62 -5.34
CA ALA A 191 2.19 -15.24 -5.06
C ALA A 191 2.06 -14.89 -3.57
N LEU A 192 0.94 -15.27 -2.94
CA LEU A 192 0.71 -15.13 -1.51
C LEU A 192 1.82 -15.81 -0.69
N GLN A 193 2.07 -17.09 -0.96
CA GLN A 193 3.04 -17.87 -0.19
C GLN A 193 4.47 -17.42 -0.44
N ALA A 194 4.82 -17.03 -1.67
CA ALA A 194 6.12 -16.41 -1.96
C ALA A 194 6.29 -15.11 -1.17
N ALA A 195 5.30 -14.22 -1.20
CA ALA A 195 5.36 -12.94 -0.52
C ALA A 195 5.54 -13.11 1.00
N VAL A 196 4.69 -13.93 1.62
CA VAL A 196 4.73 -14.19 3.08
C VAL A 196 6.04 -14.84 3.50
N GLN A 197 6.47 -15.92 2.81
CA GLN A 197 7.65 -16.68 3.23
C GLN A 197 8.97 -15.92 2.96
N LEU A 198 9.01 -15.11 1.91
CA LEU A 198 10.15 -14.21 1.64
C LEU A 198 10.14 -12.95 2.51
N LYS A 199 9.06 -12.70 3.27
CA LYS A 199 8.82 -11.44 3.99
C LYS A 199 8.97 -10.24 3.06
N ALA A 200 8.33 -10.34 1.90
CA ALA A 200 8.34 -9.29 0.90
C ALA A 200 7.78 -7.98 1.48
N ASP A 201 8.28 -6.85 0.99
CA ASP A 201 7.80 -5.54 1.42
C ASP A 201 6.45 -5.20 0.77
N LYS A 202 6.14 -5.81 -0.39
CA LYS A 202 4.87 -5.67 -1.12
C LYS A 202 4.50 -6.95 -1.86
N LEU A 203 3.21 -7.27 -1.85
CA LEU A 203 2.57 -8.13 -2.85
C LEU A 203 1.79 -7.24 -3.82
N ILE A 204 2.06 -7.36 -5.12
CA ILE A 204 1.37 -6.60 -6.15
C ILE A 204 0.70 -7.61 -7.08
N ILE A 205 -0.60 -7.50 -7.27
CA ILE A 205 -1.35 -8.36 -8.17
C ILE A 205 -1.97 -7.50 -9.27
N PHE A 206 -1.64 -7.81 -10.51
CA PHE A 206 -2.31 -7.21 -11.65
C PHE A 206 -3.72 -7.80 -11.83
N SER A 207 -4.69 -6.95 -12.13
CA SER A 207 -6.09 -7.29 -12.41
C SER A 207 -6.58 -6.62 -13.69
N GLU A 208 -7.72 -7.06 -14.22
CA GLU A 208 -8.34 -6.41 -15.38
C GLU A 208 -8.84 -5.01 -15.01
N GLU A 209 -9.53 -4.91 -13.88
CA GLU A 209 -10.07 -3.65 -13.36
C GLU A 209 -9.01 -2.79 -12.68
N GLU A 210 -9.26 -1.47 -12.63
CA GLU A 210 -8.40 -0.46 -11.97
C GLU A 210 -8.11 -0.80 -10.51
N GLY A 211 -9.09 -1.34 -9.81
CA GLY A 211 -8.98 -1.85 -8.45
C GLY A 211 -10.36 -2.21 -7.91
N ILE A 212 -10.60 -1.96 -6.62
CA ILE A 212 -11.89 -2.19 -5.98
C ILE A 212 -12.70 -0.90 -5.92
N PHE A 213 -13.92 -0.94 -6.43
CA PHE A 213 -14.82 0.22 -6.45
C PHE A 213 -15.82 0.18 -5.29
N LYS A 214 -16.15 1.36 -4.77
CA LYS A 214 -17.28 1.62 -3.89
C LYS A 214 -18.60 1.54 -4.66
N GLU A 215 -19.70 1.38 -3.94
CA GLU A 215 -21.05 1.43 -4.53
C GLU A 215 -21.36 2.74 -5.27
N ASN A 216 -20.71 3.85 -4.89
CA ASN A 216 -20.88 5.15 -5.56
C ASN A 216 -20.03 5.30 -6.84
N GLY A 217 -19.27 4.27 -7.23
CA GLY A 217 -18.40 4.27 -8.41
C GLY A 217 -17.01 4.88 -8.19
N GLU A 218 -16.66 5.29 -6.97
CA GLU A 218 -15.29 5.75 -6.66
C GLU A 218 -14.36 4.56 -6.35
N LEU A 219 -13.10 4.65 -6.80
CA LEU A 219 -12.06 3.70 -6.45
C LEU A 219 -11.73 3.77 -4.94
N TYR A 220 -11.59 2.62 -4.29
CA TYR A 220 -10.87 2.52 -3.03
C TYR A 220 -9.37 2.63 -3.31
N SER A 221 -8.79 3.82 -3.16
CA SER A 221 -7.32 3.96 -3.21
C SER A 221 -6.62 3.28 -2.03
N GLU A 222 -7.29 3.26 -0.87
CA GLU A 222 -6.88 2.54 0.34
C GLU A 222 -8.07 1.71 0.83
N LEU A 223 -7.83 0.44 1.14
CA LEU A 223 -8.82 -0.51 1.63
C LEU A 223 -8.26 -1.29 2.82
N LEU A 224 -8.88 -1.14 3.99
CA LEU A 224 -8.46 -1.88 5.18
C LEU A 224 -8.92 -3.34 5.09
N THR A 225 -8.13 -4.27 5.63
CA THR A 225 -8.46 -5.71 5.59
C THR A 225 -9.85 -6.03 6.17
N LYS A 226 -10.28 -5.30 7.21
CA LYS A 226 -11.64 -5.42 7.78
C LYS A 226 -12.77 -5.03 6.82
N ASP A 227 -12.52 -4.04 5.95
CA ASP A 227 -13.51 -3.52 5.01
C ASP A 227 -13.49 -4.41 3.74
N ALA A 228 -12.30 -4.88 3.33
CA ALA A 228 -12.14 -5.87 2.28
C ALA A 228 -12.88 -7.18 2.58
N ASP A 229 -12.88 -7.64 3.84
CA ASP A 229 -13.64 -8.83 4.27
C ASP A 229 -15.14 -8.72 4.01
N LEU A 230 -15.71 -7.52 4.14
CA LEU A 230 -17.12 -7.29 3.87
C LEU A 230 -17.39 -7.47 2.38
N ILE A 231 -16.53 -6.88 1.54
CA ILE A 231 -16.60 -6.99 0.08
C ILE A 231 -16.45 -8.45 -0.37
N LEU A 232 -15.50 -9.19 0.21
CA LEU A 232 -15.30 -10.62 -0.10
C LEU A 232 -16.53 -11.45 0.28
N LYS A 233 -17.25 -11.13 1.36
CA LYS A 233 -18.47 -11.85 1.77
C LYS A 233 -19.66 -11.63 0.85
N GLU A 234 -19.76 -10.44 0.25
CA GLU A 234 -20.91 -10.06 -0.58
C GLU A 234 -20.94 -10.76 -1.94
N ARG A 235 -19.84 -11.40 -2.37
CA ARG A 235 -19.70 -12.17 -3.63
C ARG A 235 -20.15 -11.43 -4.91
N THR A 236 -19.99 -10.11 -4.95
CA THR A 236 -20.31 -9.27 -6.13
C THR A 236 -19.17 -9.20 -7.14
N LEU A 237 -17.94 -9.45 -6.70
CA LEU A 237 -16.75 -9.46 -7.54
C LEU A 237 -16.73 -10.67 -8.47
N ASN A 238 -16.16 -10.50 -9.67
CA ASN A 238 -15.82 -11.64 -10.52
C ASN A 238 -14.78 -12.55 -9.81
N SER A 239 -14.71 -13.83 -10.19
CA SER A 239 -13.88 -14.82 -9.47
C SER A 239 -12.37 -14.50 -9.50
N VAL A 240 -11.88 -13.84 -10.55
CA VAL A 240 -10.46 -13.47 -10.67
C VAL A 240 -10.12 -12.34 -9.71
N THR A 241 -10.91 -11.26 -9.72
CA THR A 241 -10.75 -10.14 -8.79
C THR A 241 -10.97 -10.57 -7.34
N HIS A 242 -11.92 -11.48 -7.11
CA HIS A 242 -12.15 -12.05 -5.78
C HIS A 242 -10.91 -12.78 -5.25
N ALA A 243 -10.35 -13.72 -6.03
CA ALA A 243 -9.15 -14.47 -5.62
C ALA A 243 -7.92 -13.55 -5.43
N ALA A 244 -7.78 -12.53 -6.27
CA ALA A 244 -6.72 -11.54 -6.14
C ALA A 244 -6.85 -10.70 -4.85
N LEU A 245 -8.06 -10.20 -4.55
CA LEU A 245 -8.32 -9.46 -3.31
C LEU A 245 -8.12 -10.35 -2.08
N GLU A 246 -8.60 -11.60 -2.12
CA GLU A 246 -8.41 -12.56 -1.04
C GLU A 246 -6.93 -12.80 -0.76
N ALA A 247 -6.12 -13.03 -1.81
CA ALA A 247 -4.67 -13.20 -1.67
C ALA A 247 -4.00 -11.96 -1.07
N CYS A 248 -4.37 -10.74 -1.50
CA CYS A 248 -3.86 -9.50 -0.92
C CYS A 248 -4.19 -9.36 0.56
N VAL A 249 -5.45 -9.60 0.96
CA VAL A 249 -5.90 -9.52 2.35
C VAL A 249 -5.18 -10.56 3.21
N GLN A 250 -5.05 -11.79 2.73
CA GLN A 250 -4.36 -12.86 3.44
C GLN A 250 -2.87 -12.57 3.61
N ALA A 251 -2.22 -11.96 2.60
CA ALA A 251 -0.82 -11.58 2.69
C ALA A 251 -0.59 -10.58 3.83
N VAL A 252 -1.39 -9.51 3.85
CA VAL A 252 -1.30 -8.46 4.86
C VAL A 252 -1.53 -9.02 6.27
N ARG A 253 -2.55 -9.86 6.45
CA ARG A 253 -2.82 -10.56 7.73
C ARG A 253 -1.68 -11.45 8.21
N GLN A 254 -0.92 -12.02 7.27
CA GLN A 254 0.23 -12.86 7.57
C GLN A 254 1.52 -12.04 7.77
N GLY A 255 1.40 -10.72 7.90
CA GLY A 255 2.47 -9.81 8.29
C GLY A 255 3.16 -9.10 7.14
N LEU A 256 2.61 -9.16 5.92
CA LEU A 256 3.06 -8.25 4.87
C LEU A 256 2.65 -6.82 5.22
N PRO A 257 3.52 -5.82 5.03
CA PRO A 257 3.16 -4.44 5.30
C PRO A 257 1.99 -3.97 4.44
N ARG A 258 2.01 -4.30 3.14
CA ARG A 258 1.04 -3.80 2.16
C ARG A 258 0.86 -4.79 1.01
N ALA A 259 -0.33 -4.80 0.43
CA ALA A 259 -0.59 -5.44 -0.86
C ALA A 259 -1.30 -4.47 -1.81
N HIS A 260 -1.18 -4.68 -3.12
CA HIS A 260 -1.73 -3.77 -4.13
C HIS A 260 -2.45 -4.55 -5.21
N LEU A 261 -3.65 -4.09 -5.58
CA LEU A 261 -4.36 -4.50 -6.79
C LEU A 261 -4.26 -3.37 -7.81
N ILE A 262 -3.71 -3.66 -8.98
CA ILE A 262 -3.47 -2.66 -10.03
C ILE A 262 -3.95 -3.17 -11.39
N SER A 263 -4.48 -2.30 -12.24
CA SER A 263 -4.89 -2.74 -13.58
C SER A 263 -3.70 -2.99 -14.50
N TYR A 264 -3.73 -4.10 -15.24
CA TYR A 264 -2.82 -4.31 -16.39
C TYR A 264 -3.27 -3.59 -17.67
N ASN A 265 -4.48 -3.03 -17.69
CA ASN A 265 -5.00 -2.25 -18.82
C ASN A 265 -4.56 -0.79 -18.77
N GLU A 266 -3.98 -0.34 -17.66
CA GLU A 266 -3.48 1.01 -17.52
C GLU A 266 -1.99 1.11 -17.88
N ASN A 267 -1.67 1.90 -18.90
CA ASN A 267 -0.28 2.19 -19.25
C ASN A 267 0.41 3.01 -18.15
N GLY A 268 1.42 2.42 -17.49
CA GLY A 268 2.14 3.06 -16.40
C GLY A 268 1.44 2.97 -15.04
N GLY A 269 0.37 2.16 -14.91
CA GLY A 269 -0.34 1.98 -13.64
C GLY A 269 0.59 1.54 -12.51
N LEU A 270 1.50 0.59 -12.77
CA LEU A 270 2.48 0.13 -11.79
C LEU A 270 3.35 1.27 -11.24
N LEU A 271 3.87 2.13 -12.12
CA LEU A 271 4.70 3.26 -11.69
C LEU A 271 3.87 4.34 -10.99
N ARG A 272 2.64 4.60 -11.44
CA ARG A 272 1.74 5.55 -10.79
C ARG A 272 1.39 5.09 -9.38
N GLU A 273 1.11 3.81 -9.19
CA GLU A 273 0.87 3.22 -7.87
C GLU A 273 2.06 3.39 -6.92
N LEU A 274 3.28 3.12 -7.40
CA LEU A 274 4.46 3.05 -6.53
C LEU A 274 5.13 4.40 -6.25
N PHE A 275 5.02 5.36 -7.17
CA PHE A 275 5.80 6.61 -7.14
C PHE A 275 4.94 7.87 -7.07
N THR A 276 3.62 7.74 -6.86
CA THR A 276 2.73 8.88 -6.64
C THR A 276 1.94 8.74 -5.34
N ARG A 277 1.39 9.86 -4.87
CA ARG A 277 0.56 9.91 -3.67
C ARG A 277 -0.85 9.39 -3.89
N GLU A 278 -1.38 9.59 -5.09
CA GLU A 278 -2.75 9.24 -5.45
C GLU A 278 -2.89 7.75 -5.72
N GLY A 279 -1.85 7.14 -6.29
CA GLY A 279 -1.87 5.76 -6.74
C GLY A 279 -2.68 5.59 -8.03
N SER A 280 -2.79 4.35 -8.50
CA SER A 280 -3.63 3.98 -9.63
C SER A 280 -4.64 2.89 -9.30
N GLY A 281 -4.40 2.14 -8.23
CA GLY A 281 -5.21 0.99 -7.88
C GLY A 281 -5.68 1.03 -6.44
N THR A 282 -5.92 -0.16 -5.89
CA THR A 282 -6.33 -0.33 -4.50
C THR A 282 -5.17 -0.89 -3.70
N MET A 283 -4.72 -0.11 -2.72
CA MET A 283 -3.77 -0.57 -1.72
C MET A 283 -4.50 -1.15 -0.51
N ILE A 284 -4.09 -2.34 -0.09
CA ILE A 284 -4.61 -3.08 1.05
C ILE A 284 -3.61 -3.00 2.20
N ASP A 285 -4.10 -2.63 3.38
CA ASP A 285 -3.33 -2.49 4.63
C ASP A 285 -4.16 -3.00 5.83
N GLU A 286 -3.51 -3.42 6.90
CA GLU A 286 -4.16 -3.95 8.11
C GLU A 286 -4.78 -2.81 8.93
N ASP A 287 -4.00 -1.75 9.11
CA ASP A 287 -4.38 -0.53 9.81
C ASP A 287 -4.33 0.66 8.86
N SER A 288 -5.00 1.77 9.22
CA SER A 288 -4.96 2.97 8.39
C SER A 288 -3.52 3.39 8.12
N TYR A 289 -3.23 3.60 6.83
CA TYR A 289 -1.94 4.00 6.25
C TYR A 289 -1.30 5.23 6.91
N GLU A 290 -2.13 5.96 7.64
CA GLU A 290 -1.78 7.14 8.38
C GLU A 290 -1.66 6.83 9.86
N GLN A 291 -0.44 6.87 10.37
CA GLN A 291 -0.20 6.60 11.77
C GLN A 291 -0.35 7.88 12.60
N LEU A 292 -1.31 7.87 13.52
CA LEU A 292 -1.40 8.87 14.57
C LEU A 292 -0.49 8.44 15.73
N ARG A 293 0.63 9.14 15.92
CA ARG A 293 1.63 8.82 16.95
C ARG A 293 2.18 10.07 17.64
N PRO A 294 2.82 9.94 18.82
CA PRO A 294 3.62 11.02 19.39
C PRO A 294 4.73 11.46 18.42
N ALA A 295 5.04 12.75 18.41
CA ALA A 295 6.13 13.29 17.62
C ALA A 295 7.49 12.89 18.22
N GLN A 296 8.49 12.78 17.36
CA GLN A 296 9.90 12.52 17.68
C GLN A 296 10.77 13.64 17.12
N ILE A 297 12.02 13.73 17.60
CA ILE A 297 12.96 14.79 17.20
C ILE A 297 13.14 14.84 15.68
N ASP A 298 13.16 13.67 15.02
CA ASP A 298 13.31 13.57 13.56
C ASP A 298 12.12 14.16 12.78
N ASP A 299 10.95 14.28 13.41
CA ASP A 299 9.74 14.84 12.79
C ASP A 299 9.76 16.37 12.69
N VAL A 300 10.62 17.05 13.46
CA VAL A 300 10.64 18.52 13.56
C VAL A 300 10.82 19.16 12.19
N GLY A 301 11.66 18.59 11.33
CA GLY A 301 11.84 19.08 9.96
C GLY A 301 10.54 19.05 9.15
N GLY A 302 9.80 17.94 9.22
CA GLY A 302 8.50 17.78 8.55
C GLY A 302 7.43 18.70 9.14
N MET A 303 7.39 18.83 10.46
CA MET A 303 6.48 19.76 11.15
C MET A 303 6.74 21.21 10.75
N MET A 304 8.00 21.63 10.66
CA MET A 304 8.35 22.99 10.22
C MET A 304 7.85 23.27 8.79
N ALA A 305 8.02 22.30 7.88
CA ALA A 305 7.52 22.43 6.51
C ALA A 305 5.98 22.54 6.46
N LEU A 306 5.29 21.77 7.29
CA LEU A 306 3.82 21.82 7.44
C LEU A 306 3.34 23.17 8.00
N LEU A 307 4.05 23.71 9.00
CA LEU A 307 3.61 24.88 9.76
C LEU A 307 3.94 26.22 9.08
N ALA A 308 5.06 26.32 8.38
CA ALA A 308 5.55 27.58 7.82
C ALA A 308 4.50 28.37 6.99
N PRO A 309 3.72 27.74 6.07
CA PRO A 309 2.71 28.47 5.29
C PRO A 309 1.55 29.03 6.13
N LEU A 310 1.28 28.43 7.30
CA LEU A 310 0.23 28.88 8.23
C LEU A 310 0.72 30.01 9.13
N GLU A 311 2.01 29.99 9.47
CA GLU A 311 2.67 31.05 10.24
C GLU A 311 2.81 32.32 9.40
N GLU A 312 3.22 32.21 8.13
CA GLU A 312 3.30 33.34 7.19
C GLU A 312 1.94 34.02 6.96
N LYS A 313 0.86 33.24 6.94
CA LYS A 313 -0.52 33.74 6.80
C LYS A 313 -1.11 34.27 8.11
N GLY A 314 -0.35 34.24 9.22
CA GLY A 314 -0.79 34.69 10.55
C GLY A 314 -1.86 33.80 11.21
N VAL A 315 -2.14 32.63 10.63
CA VAL A 315 -3.10 31.65 11.17
C VAL A 315 -2.52 31.02 12.44
N LEU A 316 -1.25 30.64 12.40
CA LEU A 316 -0.51 30.10 13.54
C LEU A 316 0.54 31.08 14.06
N VAL A 317 0.88 30.95 15.35
CA VAL A 317 2.03 31.66 15.95
C VAL A 317 3.30 31.02 15.45
N ARG A 318 4.28 31.84 15.04
CA ARG A 318 5.60 31.39 14.60
C ARG A 318 6.35 30.64 15.70
N ARG A 319 6.93 29.48 15.37
CA ARG A 319 7.77 28.70 16.28
C ARG A 319 9.18 28.55 15.72
N SER A 320 10.19 28.66 16.58
CA SER A 320 11.56 28.35 16.21
C SER A 320 11.77 26.84 16.19
N ARG A 321 12.79 26.39 15.44
CA ARG A 321 13.22 24.99 15.44
C ARG A 321 13.56 24.51 16.85
N GLU A 322 14.33 25.29 17.59
CA GLU A 322 14.73 25.00 18.96
C GLU A 322 13.52 24.82 19.90
N LEU A 323 12.46 25.62 19.71
CA LEU A 323 11.25 25.47 20.51
C LEU A 323 10.53 24.15 20.19
N LEU A 324 10.44 23.80 18.91
CA LEU A 324 9.83 22.54 18.49
C LEU A 324 10.62 21.32 18.98
N GLU A 325 11.95 21.36 18.91
CA GLU A 325 12.82 20.29 19.42
C GLU A 325 12.65 20.12 20.94
N ASN A 326 12.56 21.22 21.69
CA ASN A 326 12.38 21.19 23.15
C ASN A 326 10.99 20.76 23.61
N GLU A 327 9.95 20.99 22.79
CA GLU A 327 8.56 20.69 23.15
C GLU A 327 7.96 19.52 22.34
N VAL A 328 8.80 18.76 21.63
CA VAL A 328 8.35 17.72 20.68
C VAL A 328 7.46 16.67 21.34
N ASP A 329 7.71 16.37 22.61
CA ASP A 329 6.93 15.44 23.44
C ASP A 329 5.48 15.88 23.67
N ARG A 330 5.16 17.15 23.45
CA ARG A 330 3.80 17.70 23.52
C ARG A 330 3.00 17.53 22.25
N PHE A 331 3.65 17.11 21.15
CA PHE A 331 3.03 17.00 19.85
C PHE A 331 2.62 15.56 19.54
N ILE A 332 1.48 15.45 18.87
CA ILE A 332 1.10 14.26 18.11
C ILE A 332 1.10 14.63 16.63
N VAL A 333 1.50 13.67 15.81
CA VAL A 333 1.59 13.80 14.36
C VAL A 333 0.79 12.72 13.67
N ILE A 334 0.32 13.04 12.48
CA ILE A 334 -0.09 12.03 11.50
C ILE A 334 1.02 11.94 10.47
N GLU A 335 1.66 10.78 10.42
CA GLU A 335 2.69 10.43 9.44
C GLU A 335 2.06 9.66 8.28
N ARG A 336 2.50 9.99 7.06
CA ARG A 336 2.19 9.25 5.84
C ARG A 336 3.44 9.17 4.97
N ASP A 337 3.94 7.95 4.71
CA ASP A 337 5.16 7.67 3.93
C ASP A 337 6.39 8.48 4.37
N GLY A 338 6.65 8.53 5.69
CA GLY A 338 7.76 9.31 6.25
C GLY A 338 7.56 10.83 6.21
N ALA A 339 6.45 11.33 5.65
CA ALA A 339 6.09 12.74 5.65
C ALA A 339 5.07 13.07 6.74
N ILE A 340 5.30 14.15 7.48
CA ILE A 340 4.34 14.67 8.46
C ILE A 340 3.26 15.46 7.73
N VAL A 341 2.05 14.90 7.66
CA VAL A 341 0.92 15.49 6.94
C VAL A 341 -0.01 16.30 7.84
N ALA A 342 0.02 16.05 9.15
CA ALA A 342 -0.74 16.80 10.13
C ALA A 342 -0.07 16.76 11.52
N CYS A 343 -0.30 17.79 12.34
CA CYS A 343 0.16 17.82 13.73
C CYS A 343 -0.80 18.57 14.65
N ALA A 344 -0.74 18.27 15.95
CA ALA A 344 -1.39 19.03 17.02
C ALA A 344 -0.56 18.94 18.31
N ALA A 345 -0.68 19.91 19.19
CA ALA A 345 0.00 19.95 20.47
C ALA A 345 -0.99 20.02 21.64
N LEU A 346 -0.63 19.39 22.76
CA LEU A 346 -1.33 19.49 24.04
C LEU A 346 -0.40 20.16 25.06
N TYR A 347 -0.81 21.31 25.60
CA TYR A 347 -0.11 21.95 26.72
C TYR A 347 -0.93 21.79 28.01
N PRO A 348 -0.47 21.00 28.99
CA PRO A 348 -1.22 20.75 30.22
C PRO A 348 -1.08 21.89 31.24
N PHE A 349 -2.17 22.18 31.94
CA PHE A 349 -2.29 23.06 33.11
C PHE A 349 -2.88 22.23 34.26
N GLU A 350 -2.05 21.38 34.86
CA GLU A 350 -2.49 20.35 35.83
C GLU A 350 -3.18 20.92 37.06
N GLN A 351 -2.73 22.08 37.57
CA GLN A 351 -3.30 22.72 38.76
C GLN A 351 -4.76 23.13 38.55
N GLU A 352 -5.11 23.54 37.33
CA GLU A 352 -6.45 23.95 36.93
C GLU A 352 -7.21 22.84 36.18
N TYR A 353 -6.67 21.62 36.12
CA TYR A 353 -7.23 20.47 35.40
C TYR A 353 -7.64 20.80 33.95
N ALA A 354 -6.86 21.66 33.29
CA ALA A 354 -7.14 22.15 31.95
C ALA A 354 -5.99 21.84 30.98
N GLY A 355 -6.30 21.69 29.69
CA GLY A 355 -5.31 21.52 28.63
C GLY A 355 -5.56 22.50 27.49
N GLU A 356 -4.50 23.03 26.89
CA GLU A 356 -4.59 23.80 25.65
C GLU A 356 -4.36 22.88 24.45
N LEU A 357 -5.35 22.78 23.57
CA LEU A 357 -5.15 22.32 22.21
C LEU A 357 -4.53 23.46 21.39
N ALA A 358 -3.29 23.26 20.96
CA ALA A 358 -2.55 24.22 20.16
C ALA A 358 -2.02 23.60 18.87
N CYS A 359 -1.62 24.45 17.92
CA CYS A 359 -0.90 24.04 16.71
C CYS A 359 -1.59 22.96 15.88
N LEU A 360 -2.93 22.90 15.88
CA LEU A 360 -3.68 22.00 15.01
C LEU A 360 -3.50 22.44 13.56
N ALA A 361 -2.77 21.63 12.79
CA ALA A 361 -2.46 21.89 11.39
C ALA A 361 -2.64 20.61 10.56
N VAL A 362 -3.27 20.77 9.40
CA VAL A 362 -3.36 19.73 8.37
C VAL A 362 -2.86 20.35 7.07
N SER A 363 -1.96 19.63 6.39
CA SER A 363 -1.38 20.07 5.11
C SER A 363 -2.51 20.37 4.11
N PRO A 364 -2.42 21.47 3.32
CA PRO A 364 -3.43 21.84 2.34
C PRO A 364 -3.84 20.71 1.41
N ASP A 365 -2.86 19.92 0.96
CA ASP A 365 -3.03 18.78 0.04
C ASP A 365 -3.90 17.66 0.66
N TYR A 366 -4.11 17.69 1.98
CA TYR A 366 -4.75 16.62 2.75
C TYR A 366 -6.02 17.10 3.49
N ARG A 367 -6.48 18.32 3.22
CA ARG A 367 -7.72 18.89 3.79
C ARG A 367 -8.96 18.24 3.19
N GLY A 368 -10.06 18.19 3.95
CA GLY A 368 -11.32 17.53 3.56
C GLY A 368 -11.44 16.07 4.05
N SER A 369 -10.36 15.51 4.59
CA SER A 369 -10.34 14.20 5.27
C SER A 369 -10.64 14.31 6.77
N ASN A 370 -10.79 13.18 7.46
CA ASN A 370 -11.02 13.11 8.91
C ASN A 370 -9.76 13.38 9.77
N ARG A 371 -8.60 13.74 9.19
CA ARG A 371 -7.31 13.91 9.89
C ARG A 371 -7.35 14.93 11.03
N GLY A 372 -7.98 16.08 10.81
CA GLY A 372 -8.14 17.10 11.85
C GLY A 372 -8.96 16.59 13.04
N GLU A 373 -9.97 15.77 12.78
CA GLU A 373 -10.79 15.14 13.82
C GLU A 373 -10.01 14.02 14.53
N ARG A 374 -9.21 13.24 13.80
CA ARG A 374 -8.32 12.22 14.38
C ARG A 374 -7.31 12.86 15.34
N LEU A 375 -6.68 13.97 14.95
CA LEU A 375 -5.81 14.75 15.84
C LEU A 375 -6.55 15.24 17.07
N LEU A 376 -7.74 15.83 16.91
CA LEU A 376 -8.55 16.30 18.05
C LEU A 376 -8.86 15.15 19.02
N LYS A 377 -9.34 14.01 18.53
CA LYS A 377 -9.61 12.82 19.36
C LYS A 377 -8.35 12.29 20.05
N GLY A 378 -7.21 12.34 19.36
CA GLY A 378 -5.89 12.00 19.92
C GLY A 378 -5.53 12.90 21.10
N ILE A 379 -5.71 14.22 20.94
CA ILE A 379 -5.47 15.20 22.00
C ILE A 379 -6.44 15.02 23.17
N GLU A 380 -7.73 14.80 22.89
CA GLU A 380 -8.74 14.54 23.95
C GLU A 380 -8.39 13.29 24.76
N LYS A 381 -7.93 12.21 24.09
CA LYS A 381 -7.47 10.99 24.76
C LYS A 381 -6.22 11.24 25.61
N ALA A 382 -5.26 12.00 25.09
CA ALA A 382 -4.06 12.38 25.83
C ALA A 382 -4.38 13.26 27.05
N ALA A 383 -5.29 14.22 26.90
CA ALA A 383 -5.73 15.09 27.98
C ALA A 383 -6.46 14.32 29.10
N LYS A 384 -7.32 13.36 28.72
CA LYS A 384 -7.98 12.44 29.68
C LYS A 384 -6.98 11.57 30.43
N ALA A 385 -5.94 11.08 29.75
CA ALA A 385 -4.89 10.28 30.39
C ALA A 385 -4.09 11.10 31.44
N LEU A 386 -4.05 12.42 31.29
CA LEU A 386 -3.46 13.37 32.26
C LEU A 386 -4.48 13.86 33.31
N ASN A 387 -5.67 13.26 33.40
CA ASN A 387 -6.76 13.66 34.31
C ASN A 387 -7.22 15.12 34.15
N LEU A 388 -7.10 15.68 32.94
CA LEU A 388 -7.65 17.00 32.64
C LEU A 388 -9.16 16.89 32.41
N SER A 389 -9.92 17.86 32.92
CA SER A 389 -11.38 17.92 32.80
C SER A 389 -11.85 18.85 31.69
N THR A 390 -10.99 19.77 31.25
CA THR A 390 -11.33 20.79 30.26
C THR A 390 -10.24 20.92 29.20
N LEU A 391 -10.64 20.99 27.94
CA LEU A 391 -9.76 21.32 26.81
C LEU A 391 -10.15 22.70 26.27
N PHE A 392 -9.20 23.61 26.13
CA PHE A 392 -9.43 24.94 25.56
C PHE A 392 -8.51 25.21 24.38
N LEU A 393 -8.86 26.20 23.57
CA LEU A 393 -8.08 26.63 22.42
C LEU A 393 -8.29 28.12 22.12
N LEU A 394 -7.34 28.68 21.38
CA LEU A 394 -7.37 30.06 20.89
C LEU A 394 -7.29 30.05 19.37
N THR A 395 -8.25 30.67 18.69
CA THR A 395 -8.27 30.73 17.22
C THR A 395 -8.71 32.10 16.70
N THR A 396 -8.13 32.51 15.57
CA THR A 396 -8.49 33.74 14.86
C THR A 396 -9.41 33.51 13.66
N ARG A 397 -9.48 32.28 13.14
CA ARG A 397 -10.17 31.98 11.87
C ARG A 397 -10.98 30.68 11.83
N THR A 398 -10.70 29.70 12.67
CA THR A 398 -11.26 28.34 12.56
C THR A 398 -12.33 28.01 13.61
N ALA A 399 -13.06 29.01 14.11
CA ALA A 399 -14.03 28.85 15.20
C ALA A 399 -15.14 27.81 14.90
N HIS A 400 -15.80 27.90 13.75
CA HIS A 400 -16.96 27.05 13.44
C HIS A 400 -16.64 25.55 13.47
N TRP A 401 -15.46 25.16 12.98
CA TRP A 401 -15.02 23.77 12.98
C TRP A 401 -14.95 23.17 14.39
N PHE A 402 -14.55 23.96 15.38
CA PHE A 402 -14.50 23.54 16.78
C PHE A 402 -15.89 23.55 17.44
N ILE A 403 -16.74 24.52 17.10
CA ILE A 403 -18.13 24.59 17.60
C ILE A 403 -18.92 23.35 17.22
N GLU A 404 -18.80 22.90 15.96
CA GLU A 404 -19.39 21.65 15.47
C GLU A 404 -18.89 20.41 16.24
N ARG A 405 -17.76 20.51 16.93
CA ARG A 405 -17.10 19.43 17.69
C ARG A 405 -17.25 19.58 19.20
N GLY A 406 -18.18 20.42 19.63
CA GLY A 406 -18.59 20.55 21.03
C GLY A 406 -17.82 21.59 21.84
N PHE A 407 -17.07 22.47 21.19
CA PHE A 407 -16.47 23.62 21.87
C PHE A 407 -17.45 24.79 21.95
N SER A 408 -17.47 25.48 23.09
CA SER A 408 -18.23 26.72 23.31
C SER A 408 -17.29 27.92 23.44
N GLU A 409 -17.71 29.08 22.89
CA GLU A 409 -16.95 30.33 23.04
C GLU A 409 -16.95 30.77 24.50
N THR A 410 -15.79 31.16 25.01
CA THR A 410 -15.59 31.60 26.40
C THR A 410 -14.77 32.88 26.46
N THR A 411 -14.43 33.33 27.67
CA THR A 411 -13.76 34.61 27.90
C THR A 411 -12.37 34.42 28.46
N LEU A 412 -11.54 35.46 28.45
CA LEU A 412 -10.19 35.41 29.00
C LEU A 412 -10.17 34.97 30.48
N ALA A 413 -11.21 35.33 31.24
CA ALA A 413 -11.31 35.01 32.66
C ALA A 413 -11.41 33.50 32.96
N THR A 414 -11.79 32.68 31.97
CA THR A 414 -11.92 31.22 32.14
C THR A 414 -10.65 30.45 31.79
N LEU A 415 -9.60 31.12 31.30
CA LEU A 415 -8.32 30.46 31.02
C LEU A 415 -7.50 30.22 32.31
N PRO A 416 -6.57 29.24 32.32
CA PRO A 416 -5.59 29.09 33.40
C PRO A 416 -4.78 30.36 33.64
N THR A 417 -4.39 30.63 34.89
CA THR A 417 -3.80 31.93 35.29
C THR A 417 -2.52 32.23 34.50
N LYS A 418 -1.67 31.22 34.31
CA LYS A 418 -0.46 31.34 33.48
C LYS A 418 -0.77 31.72 32.04
N LYS A 419 -1.87 31.20 31.48
CA LYS A 419 -2.26 31.48 30.09
C LYS A 419 -2.86 32.87 29.94
N GLN A 420 -3.62 33.34 30.93
CA GLN A 420 -4.14 34.71 30.95
C GLN A 420 -3.01 35.74 30.84
N ALA A 421 -1.92 35.55 31.59
CA ALA A 421 -0.76 36.44 31.57
C ALA A 421 -0.02 36.47 30.22
N LEU A 422 -0.13 35.39 29.43
CA LEU A 422 0.54 35.24 28.13
C LEU A 422 -0.41 35.50 26.94
N TYR A 423 -1.62 35.98 27.19
CA TYR A 423 -2.58 36.24 26.13
C TYR A 423 -2.12 37.39 25.23
N ASN A 424 -2.03 37.12 23.93
CA ASN A 424 -1.59 38.11 22.96
C ASN A 424 -2.78 38.97 22.48
N TYR A 425 -2.92 40.15 23.09
CA TYR A 425 -3.96 41.13 22.75
C TYR A 425 -3.88 41.66 21.30
N GLN A 426 -2.71 41.63 20.65
CA GLN A 426 -2.58 42.05 19.25
C GLN A 426 -3.23 41.05 18.28
N ARG A 427 -3.24 39.76 18.63
CA ARG A 427 -3.92 38.73 17.83
C ARG A 427 -5.42 38.68 18.07
N ASN A 428 -5.87 39.15 19.23
CA ASN A 428 -7.26 39.17 19.67
C ASN A 428 -8.01 37.86 19.34
N SER A 429 -7.41 36.71 19.69
CA SER A 429 -7.92 35.39 19.34
C SER A 429 -9.16 35.05 20.16
N LYS A 430 -10.19 34.48 19.51
CA LYS A 430 -11.36 33.97 20.22
C LYS A 430 -10.98 32.74 21.03
N ILE A 431 -11.56 32.62 22.22
CA ILE A 431 -11.27 31.55 23.17
C ILE A 431 -12.44 30.58 23.16
N PHE A 432 -12.14 29.29 23.09
CA PHE A 432 -13.14 28.23 23.11
C PHE A 432 -12.75 27.17 24.13
N SER A 433 -13.73 26.53 24.76
CA SER A 433 -13.52 25.44 25.71
C SER A 433 -14.50 24.30 25.51
N LYS A 434 -14.10 23.09 25.87
CA LYS A 434 -14.90 21.87 25.84
C LYS A 434 -14.60 21.05 27.10
N ALA A 435 -15.64 20.55 27.75
CA ALA A 435 -15.48 19.55 28.81
C ALA A 435 -15.11 18.19 28.19
N LEU A 436 -14.16 17.49 28.79
CA LEU A 436 -13.58 16.24 28.27
C LEU A 436 -14.42 15.01 28.61
#